data_AF-A0ABD5PMA7-F1
#
_entry.id   AF-A0ABD5PMA7-F1
#
_cell.length_a   1.000
_cell.length_b   1.000
_cell.length_c   1.000
_cell.angle_alpha   90.00
_cell.angle_beta   90.00
_cell.angle_gamma   90.00
#
_symmetry.space_group_name_H-M   'P 1'
#
loop_
_entity.id
_entity.type
_entity.pdbx_description
1 polymer ?
#
loop_
_entity_poly.entity_id
_entity_poly.type
_entity_poly.pdbx_seq_one_letter_code
_entity_poly.pdbx_strand_id
1 'polypeptide(L)'
;MVPDTPDPRDGSDGDSPPPGDPGGAPTAAGNPDDSSPHSFPWHVSRVTDRIDAILPLALVPLLTSLLQVGNVQRALDPGSGVSINVEFAFPSPLLDLWTFADPPPPSVSRRRPTVGDSPPGSDPFADPTGSTGATGTGGTGVPIETPLDGVGIPLESVGAAAGAWILLAILAYVAIASVLAAVYVGGLDRRLRRDPAAIVACASEYAPRFVLYNLVAIGAILLLVPFALVSPALIILALPAVVVVGYLFYAVPFLFVVADAPFVEAFRLSYGFAVGERAYLAFGLWHVGVAVVSSIVLSLLVSAGPGGFLLALALAVPLSLVLTAATVSFLRDLVDSAPSAAQ
;
A
#
# COMPACT_ATOMS: atom_id res chain seq x y z
N MET A 1 -101.68 5.61 21.51
CA MET A 1 -101.85 6.42 20.29
C MET A 1 -100.64 6.13 19.42
N VAL A 2 -100.88 5.32 18.38
CA VAL A 2 -100.06 4.99 17.18
C VAL A 2 -99.55 6.32 16.54
N PRO A 3 -98.44 6.45 15.77
CA PRO A 3 -97.92 5.60 14.66
C PRO A 3 -96.35 5.54 14.61
N ASP A 4 -95.60 5.10 13.60
CA ASP A 4 -95.75 4.43 12.29
C ASP A 4 -94.34 3.93 11.93
N THR A 5 -94.26 2.80 11.23
CA THR A 5 -93.08 2.34 10.47
C THR A 5 -92.89 3.19 9.20
N PRO A 6 -91.64 3.38 8.74
CA PRO A 6 -91.39 3.23 7.30
C PRO A 6 -90.32 2.16 6.99
N ASP A 7 -90.68 1.34 6.00
CA ASP A 7 -89.88 0.38 5.23
C ASP A 7 -89.13 1.12 4.08
N PRO A 8 -88.49 0.48 3.08
CA PRO A 8 -87.13 0.79 2.64
C PRO A 8 -87.10 1.38 1.20
N ARG A 9 -85.88 1.57 0.68
CA ARG A 9 -85.52 1.76 -0.75
C ARG A 9 -85.58 3.17 -1.34
N ASP A 10 -84.40 3.59 -1.80
CA ASP A 10 -84.02 4.38 -3.00
C ASP A 10 -82.99 5.46 -2.61
N GLY A 11 -81.87 5.67 -3.29
CA GLY A 11 -81.27 5.10 -4.49
C GLY A 11 -79.77 5.47 -4.47
N SER A 12 -78.88 4.64 -4.99
CA SER A 12 -78.19 4.91 -6.26
C SER A 12 -77.48 6.27 -6.32
N ASP A 13 -76.21 6.31 -5.93
CA ASP A 13 -75.21 7.13 -6.61
C ASP A 13 -73.98 6.25 -6.83
N GLY A 14 -73.64 6.10 -8.10
CA GLY A 14 -72.51 5.30 -8.55
C GLY A 14 -71.21 6.06 -8.33
N ASP A 15 -70.20 5.32 -7.88
CA ASP A 15 -68.82 5.69 -8.15
C ASP A 15 -68.07 4.40 -8.50
N SER A 16 -68.01 4.12 -9.79
CA SER A 16 -67.16 3.08 -10.34
C SER A 16 -65.73 3.60 -10.31
N PRO A 17 -64.75 2.89 -9.72
CA PRO A 17 -63.36 3.28 -9.84
C PRO A 17 -62.93 3.20 -11.31
N PRO A 18 -62.10 4.14 -11.80
CA PRO A 18 -61.67 4.14 -13.19
C PRO A 18 -60.89 2.87 -13.52
N PRO A 19 -60.99 2.36 -14.76
CA PRO A 19 -60.23 1.20 -15.19
C PRO A 19 -58.73 1.54 -15.15
N GLY A 20 -58.01 0.75 -14.38
CA GLY A 20 -56.55 0.83 -14.26
C GLY A 20 -55.89 0.75 -15.62
N ASP A 21 -55.04 1.74 -15.88
CA ASP A 21 -54.11 1.78 -16.99
C ASP A 21 -53.13 0.59 -16.87
N PRO A 22 -53.06 -0.34 -17.86
CA PRO A 22 -52.12 -1.46 -17.82
C PRO A 22 -50.69 -1.07 -18.25
N GLY A 23 -50.37 0.22 -18.35
CA GLY A 23 -49.10 0.71 -18.92
C GLY A 23 -48.00 1.13 -17.94
N GLY A 24 -48.20 1.05 -16.62
CA GLY A 24 -47.27 1.60 -15.62
C GLY A 24 -46.55 0.53 -14.82
N ALA A 25 -45.68 -0.27 -15.44
CA ALA A 25 -44.74 -1.08 -14.67
C ALA A 25 -43.79 -0.13 -13.90
N PRO A 26 -43.68 -0.23 -12.56
CA PRO A 26 -42.63 0.47 -11.83
C PRO A 26 -41.29 -0.22 -12.15
N THR A 27 -40.62 0.22 -13.22
CA THR A 27 -39.21 -0.09 -13.48
C THR A 27 -38.33 0.71 -12.51
N ALA A 28 -38.27 0.28 -11.25
CA ALA A 28 -37.18 0.61 -10.31
C ALA A 28 -37.29 -0.19 -9.00
N ALA A 29 -37.76 -1.44 -9.04
CA ALA A 29 -37.33 -2.39 -8.02
C ALA A 29 -35.98 -2.95 -8.49
N GLY A 30 -34.89 -2.36 -8.01
CA GLY A 30 -33.56 -2.93 -8.18
C GLY A 30 -33.62 -4.39 -7.72
N ASN A 31 -33.12 -5.29 -8.56
CA ASN A 31 -33.13 -6.71 -8.30
C ASN A 31 -32.39 -6.95 -6.97
N PRO A 32 -32.99 -7.59 -5.95
CA PRO A 32 -32.34 -7.84 -4.66
C PRO A 32 -31.11 -8.78 -4.77
N ASP A 33 -30.88 -9.37 -5.95
CA ASP A 33 -29.76 -10.24 -6.29
C ASP A 33 -28.49 -9.51 -6.75
N ASP A 34 -28.47 -8.18 -6.82
CA ASP A 34 -27.25 -7.44 -7.20
C ASP A 34 -26.30 -7.23 -6.01
N SER A 35 -26.17 -8.25 -5.15
CA SER A 35 -25.30 -8.25 -3.94
C SER A 35 -23.82 -8.52 -4.27
N SER A 36 -23.43 -8.42 -5.54
CA SER A 36 -22.05 -8.64 -5.95
C SER A 36 -21.23 -7.38 -5.64
N PRO A 37 -20.08 -7.50 -4.94
CA PRO A 37 -19.21 -6.36 -4.67
C PRO A 37 -18.86 -5.63 -5.96
N HIS A 38 -18.87 -4.30 -5.90
CA HIS A 38 -18.60 -3.50 -7.07
C HIS A 38 -17.15 -3.65 -7.56
N SER A 39 -16.95 -3.42 -8.85
CA SER A 39 -15.64 -3.56 -9.49
C SER A 39 -14.67 -2.42 -9.10
N PHE A 40 -13.36 -2.67 -9.23
CA PHE A 40 -12.31 -1.67 -8.93
C PHE A 40 -12.55 -0.29 -9.57
N PRO A 41 -12.87 -0.16 -10.88
CA PRO A 41 -13.11 1.14 -11.51
C PRO A 41 -14.27 1.92 -10.87
N TRP A 42 -15.29 1.23 -10.36
CA TRP A 42 -16.41 1.87 -9.67
C TRP A 42 -15.98 2.53 -8.36
N HIS A 43 -15.11 1.86 -7.58
CA HIS A 43 -14.57 2.45 -6.36
C HIS A 43 -13.67 3.65 -6.66
N VAL A 44 -12.88 3.58 -7.73
CA VAL A 44 -12.06 4.70 -8.18
C VAL A 44 -12.94 5.88 -8.60
N SER A 45 -13.96 5.67 -9.44
CA SER A 45 -14.86 6.74 -9.89
C SER A 45 -15.60 7.39 -8.72
N ARG A 46 -16.12 6.57 -7.79
CA ARG A 46 -16.81 7.03 -6.59
C ARG A 46 -15.93 7.90 -5.69
N VAL A 47 -14.64 7.58 -5.61
CA VAL A 47 -13.65 8.34 -4.84
C VAL A 47 -13.26 9.63 -5.57
N THR A 48 -13.05 9.58 -6.89
CA THR A 48 -12.71 10.76 -7.69
C THR A 48 -13.84 11.79 -7.71
N ASP A 49 -15.10 11.35 -7.70
CA ASP A 49 -16.28 12.23 -7.58
C ASP A 49 -16.31 12.99 -6.25
N ARG A 50 -15.54 12.53 -5.26
CA ARG A 50 -15.47 13.11 -3.91
C ARG A 50 -14.06 13.61 -3.56
N ILE A 51 -13.21 13.81 -4.57
CA ILE A 51 -11.80 14.14 -4.35
C ILE A 51 -11.64 15.38 -3.46
N ASP A 52 -12.49 16.41 -3.64
CA ASP A 52 -12.46 17.65 -2.85
C ASP A 52 -12.66 17.41 -1.35
N ALA A 53 -13.47 16.40 -0.98
CA ALA A 53 -13.75 16.08 0.42
C ALA A 53 -12.58 15.34 1.11
N ILE A 54 -11.76 14.61 0.34
CA ILE A 54 -10.62 13.84 0.82
C ILE A 54 -9.27 14.52 0.55
N LEU A 55 -9.23 15.57 -0.27
CA LEU A 55 -8.01 16.29 -0.67
C LEU A 55 -7.14 16.76 0.50
N PRO A 56 -7.69 17.21 1.66
CA PRO A 56 -6.85 17.56 2.81
C PRO A 56 -5.97 16.40 3.32
N LEU A 57 -6.39 15.15 3.08
CA LEU A 57 -5.64 13.95 3.46
C LEU A 57 -4.49 13.65 2.49
N ALA A 58 -4.43 14.30 1.31
CA ALA A 58 -3.29 14.24 0.39
C ALA A 58 -1.99 14.75 1.02
N LEU A 59 -2.09 15.53 2.10
CA LEU A 59 -0.95 16.00 2.86
C LEU A 59 -0.17 14.85 3.51
N VAL A 60 -0.83 13.73 3.84
CA VAL A 60 -0.17 12.55 4.42
C VAL A 60 0.81 11.88 3.44
N PRO A 61 0.40 11.43 2.24
CA PRO A 61 1.33 10.86 1.26
C PRO A 61 2.40 11.87 0.81
N LEU A 62 2.07 13.17 0.77
CA LEU A 62 3.04 14.23 0.47
C LEU A 62 4.13 14.32 1.54
N LEU A 63 3.74 14.44 2.82
CA LEU A 63 4.69 14.56 3.92
C LEU A 63 5.51 13.28 4.10
N THR A 64 4.90 12.10 4.02
CA THR A 64 5.62 10.83 4.11
C THR A 64 6.67 10.71 3.02
N SER A 65 6.33 11.07 1.78
CA SER A 65 7.30 11.13 0.67
C SER A 65 8.46 12.08 0.96
N LEU A 66 8.18 13.29 1.47
CA LEU A 66 9.21 14.31 1.73
C LEU A 66 10.07 14.02 2.96
N LEU A 67 9.52 13.34 3.97
CA LEU A 67 10.23 12.96 5.19
C LEU A 67 11.28 11.86 4.96
N GLN A 68 11.21 11.14 3.84
CA GLN A 68 12.26 10.23 3.41
C GLN A 68 13.46 10.99 2.82
N VAL A 69 14.14 11.79 3.66
CA VAL A 69 15.19 12.74 3.27
C VAL A 69 16.27 12.09 2.42
N GLY A 70 16.68 10.85 2.73
CA GLY A 70 17.68 10.12 1.96
C GLY A 70 17.24 9.77 0.54
N ASN A 71 15.94 9.56 0.31
CA ASN A 71 15.40 9.32 -1.03
C ASN A 71 15.25 10.62 -1.80
N VAL A 72 14.78 11.69 -1.13
CA VAL A 72 14.67 13.03 -1.70
C VAL A 72 16.04 13.55 -2.15
N GLN A 73 17.07 13.43 -1.31
CA GLN A 73 18.43 13.84 -1.66
C GLN A 73 18.96 13.09 -2.88
N ARG A 74 18.70 11.79 -2.97
CA ARG A 74 19.10 10.97 -4.13
C ARG A 74 18.38 11.36 -5.41
N ALA A 75 17.07 11.61 -5.34
CA ALA A 75 16.29 12.08 -6.50
C ALA A 75 16.68 13.49 -6.98
N LEU A 76 17.23 14.32 -6.09
CA LEU A 76 17.70 15.67 -6.42
C LEU A 76 19.16 15.69 -6.92
N ASP A 77 19.92 14.59 -6.80
CA ASP A 77 21.31 14.53 -7.26
C ASP A 77 21.38 14.45 -8.80
N PRO A 78 21.92 15.48 -9.49
CA PRO A 78 22.02 15.50 -10.95
C PRO A 78 23.02 14.47 -11.51
N GLY A 79 23.84 13.84 -10.68
CA GLY A 79 24.77 12.76 -11.08
C GLY A 79 24.17 11.36 -11.00
N SER A 80 22.90 11.25 -10.63
CA SER A 80 22.25 9.96 -10.43
C SER A 80 21.81 9.31 -11.76
N GLY A 81 22.03 8.00 -11.89
CA GLY A 81 21.68 7.26 -13.10
C GLY A 81 20.17 7.04 -13.25
N VAL A 82 19.75 6.51 -14.40
CA VAL A 82 18.34 6.14 -14.61
C VAL A 82 18.04 4.83 -13.88
N SER A 83 17.04 4.83 -13.00
CA SER A 83 16.45 3.62 -12.40
C SER A 83 15.07 3.36 -13.01
N ILE A 84 14.87 2.14 -13.52
CA ILE A 84 13.53 1.64 -13.86
C ILE A 84 13.30 0.46 -12.94
N ASN A 85 12.41 0.63 -11.95
CA ASN A 85 11.95 -0.47 -11.12
C ASN A 85 10.48 -0.79 -11.45
N VAL A 86 10.11 -2.05 -11.21
CA VAL A 86 8.73 -2.51 -11.27
C VAL A 86 8.36 -2.98 -9.87
N GLU A 87 7.61 -2.15 -9.15
CA GLU A 87 7.15 -2.49 -7.80
C GLU A 87 5.78 -3.16 -7.81
N PHE A 88 5.68 -4.27 -7.07
CA PHE A 88 4.42 -4.93 -6.77
C PHE A 88 3.91 -4.42 -5.43
N ALA A 89 3.14 -3.33 -5.45
CA ALA A 89 2.52 -2.80 -4.25
C ALA A 89 1.17 -3.46 -3.99
N PHE A 90 1.09 -4.26 -2.93
CA PHE A 90 -0.20 -4.64 -2.35
C PHE A 90 -0.86 -3.42 -1.72
N PRO A 91 -2.20 -3.42 -1.58
CA PRO A 91 -2.89 -2.32 -0.91
C PRO A 91 -2.32 -2.11 0.50
N SER A 92 -1.78 -0.92 0.73
CA SER A 92 -1.15 -0.51 1.99
C SER A 92 -1.84 0.74 2.55
N PRO A 93 -1.94 0.90 3.88
CA PRO A 93 -2.50 2.09 4.50
C PRO A 93 -1.78 3.38 4.13
N LEU A 94 -0.46 3.30 3.91
CA LEU A 94 0.40 4.45 3.65
C LEU A 94 1.12 4.21 2.33
N LEU A 95 0.46 4.58 1.24
CA LEU A 95 1.09 4.68 -0.08
C LEU A 95 1.77 6.05 -0.19
N ASP A 96 3.02 6.07 -0.61
CA ASP A 96 3.78 7.28 -0.89
C ASP A 96 4.55 7.15 -2.21
N LEU A 97 5.27 8.20 -2.62
CA LEU A 97 6.02 8.18 -3.89
C LEU A 97 7.00 6.99 -3.97
N TRP A 98 7.63 6.66 -2.84
CA TRP A 98 8.66 5.63 -2.75
C TRP A 98 8.09 4.21 -2.70
N THR A 99 6.76 4.07 -2.68
CA THR A 99 6.05 2.80 -2.88
C THR A 99 5.86 2.47 -4.38
N PHE A 100 6.19 3.41 -5.26
CA PHE A 100 6.06 3.23 -6.71
C PHE A 100 7.38 3.42 -7.44
N ALA A 101 8.29 4.25 -6.91
CA ALA A 101 9.53 4.57 -7.58
C ALA A 101 10.70 4.46 -6.62
N ASP A 102 11.71 3.71 -7.03
CA ASP A 102 12.98 3.70 -6.34
C ASP A 102 13.78 4.97 -6.65
N PRO A 103 14.35 5.62 -5.62
CA PRO A 103 15.33 6.67 -5.86
C PRO A 103 16.53 6.08 -6.62
N PRO A 104 17.12 6.86 -7.54
CA PRO A 104 18.32 6.47 -8.25
C PRO A 104 19.43 5.94 -7.32
N PRO A 105 20.24 4.97 -7.78
CA PRO A 105 21.38 4.51 -7.00
C PRO A 105 22.37 5.67 -6.76
N PRO A 106 23.05 5.69 -5.61
CA PRO A 106 24.04 6.71 -5.32
C PRO A 106 25.11 6.73 -6.42
N SER A 107 25.56 7.92 -6.80
CA SER A 107 26.68 8.07 -7.73
C SER A 107 27.91 7.39 -7.12
N VAL A 108 28.31 6.24 -7.69
CA VAL A 108 29.57 5.60 -7.30
C VAL A 108 30.65 6.62 -7.61
N SER A 109 31.24 7.21 -6.58
CA SER A 109 32.44 8.02 -6.73
C SER A 109 33.49 7.08 -7.30
N ARG A 110 33.59 7.05 -8.64
CA ARG A 110 34.61 6.30 -9.36
C ARG A 110 35.91 6.93 -8.89
N ARG A 111 36.51 6.32 -7.87
CA ARG A 111 37.82 6.71 -7.35
C ARG A 111 38.73 6.55 -8.54
N ARG A 112 38.97 7.65 -9.24
CA ARG A 112 39.92 7.70 -10.36
C ARG A 112 41.18 7.08 -9.77
N PRO A 113 41.76 6.02 -10.37
CA PRO A 113 43.09 5.62 -9.98
C PRO A 113 43.91 6.89 -10.07
N THR A 114 44.43 7.36 -8.96
CA THR A 114 45.45 8.40 -8.95
C THR A 114 46.62 7.79 -9.71
N VAL A 115 46.63 8.01 -11.03
CA VAL A 115 47.81 7.87 -11.87
C VAL A 115 48.74 8.98 -11.39
N GLY A 116 49.52 8.68 -10.37
CA GLY A 116 50.30 9.69 -9.68
C GLY A 116 50.79 9.23 -8.31
N ASP A 117 51.19 7.96 -8.20
CA ASP A 117 52.16 7.49 -7.21
C ASP A 117 52.88 6.27 -7.81
N SER A 118 53.47 6.47 -8.99
CA SER A 118 54.52 5.58 -9.47
C SER A 118 55.85 6.08 -8.87
N PRO A 119 56.59 5.24 -8.13
CA PRO A 119 57.96 5.56 -7.73
C PRO A 119 58.79 5.91 -8.97
N PRO A 120 59.69 6.91 -8.92
CA PRO A 120 60.49 7.28 -10.08
C PRO A 120 61.54 6.18 -10.31
N GLY A 121 61.30 5.26 -11.25
CA GLY A 121 62.31 4.28 -11.63
C GLY A 121 61.86 2.97 -12.28
N SER A 122 60.76 2.92 -13.03
CA SER A 122 60.46 1.74 -13.86
C SER A 122 60.70 2.04 -15.34
N ASP A 123 61.72 1.38 -15.86
CA ASP A 123 62.28 1.46 -17.21
C ASP A 123 61.20 1.15 -18.30
N PRO A 124 61.01 2.02 -19.31
CA PRO A 124 59.93 1.85 -20.30
C PRO A 124 60.22 0.81 -21.40
N PHE A 125 61.27 0.00 -21.27
CA PHE A 125 61.70 -0.99 -22.28
C PHE A 125 61.81 -2.44 -21.78
N ALA A 126 61.23 -2.78 -20.62
CA ALA A 126 61.14 -4.18 -20.20
C ALA A 126 60.00 -4.90 -20.97
N ASP A 127 60.38 -5.71 -21.97
CA ASP A 127 59.49 -6.59 -22.73
C ASP A 127 60.07 -8.03 -22.75
N PRO A 128 59.36 -9.06 -23.22
CA PRO A 128 58.52 -9.92 -22.40
C PRO A 128 58.95 -11.39 -22.54
N THR A 129 59.24 -12.13 -21.47
CA THR A 129 59.33 -13.61 -21.53
C THR A 129 59.43 -14.29 -20.16
N GLY A 130 58.32 -14.92 -19.76
CA GLY A 130 58.28 -16.31 -19.28
C GLY A 130 58.81 -16.68 -17.88
N SER A 131 57.88 -17.12 -17.01
CA SER A 131 57.92 -18.36 -16.18
C SER A 131 57.08 -18.17 -14.90
N THR A 132 55.78 -18.51 -14.93
CA THR A 132 55.15 -19.78 -14.49
C THR A 132 55.08 -20.02 -12.97
N GLY A 133 53.83 -20.10 -12.46
CA GLY A 133 53.52 -20.97 -11.31
C GLY A 133 52.39 -20.51 -10.38
N ALA A 134 51.13 -20.62 -10.80
CA ALA A 134 50.01 -21.07 -9.93
C ALA A 134 48.72 -21.22 -10.75
N THR A 135 48.49 -22.44 -11.22
CA THR A 135 47.23 -22.92 -11.80
C THR A 135 46.20 -23.08 -10.69
N GLY A 136 44.99 -22.54 -10.87
CA GLY A 136 43.90 -22.73 -9.92
C GLY A 136 42.57 -22.16 -10.39
N THR A 137 41.86 -22.95 -11.19
CA THR A 137 40.39 -22.95 -11.37
C THR A 137 39.70 -21.69 -11.91
N GLY A 138 39.15 -21.82 -13.12
CA GLY A 138 38.13 -20.95 -13.65
C GLY A 138 36.91 -20.90 -12.73
N GLY A 139 36.81 -19.83 -11.96
CA GLY A 139 35.55 -19.39 -11.42
C GLY A 139 34.89 -18.51 -12.47
N THR A 140 33.77 -18.95 -13.03
CA THR A 140 32.70 -18.05 -13.43
C THR A 140 32.21 -17.32 -12.19
N GLY A 141 33.04 -16.41 -11.67
CA GLY A 141 32.67 -15.48 -10.63
C GLY A 141 31.76 -14.47 -11.31
N VAL A 142 30.46 -14.76 -11.32
CA VAL A 142 29.45 -13.72 -11.48
C VAL A 142 29.72 -12.75 -10.34
N PRO A 143 30.15 -11.50 -10.61
CA PRO A 143 30.17 -10.50 -9.58
C PRO A 143 28.71 -10.22 -9.24
N ILE A 144 28.19 -10.92 -8.23
CA ILE A 144 27.00 -10.46 -7.54
C ILE A 144 27.48 -9.24 -6.76
N GLU A 145 27.46 -8.09 -7.42
CA GLU A 145 27.51 -6.80 -6.77
C GLU A 145 26.22 -6.67 -5.95
N THR A 146 26.27 -7.15 -4.72
CA THR A 146 25.29 -6.77 -3.71
C THR A 146 25.37 -5.24 -3.56
N PRO A 147 24.26 -4.48 -3.64
CA PRO A 147 24.23 -3.02 -3.49
C PRO A 147 24.64 -2.48 -2.12
N LEU A 148 25.13 -3.36 -1.24
CA LEU A 148 25.81 -3.00 -0.03
C LEU A 148 27.29 -3.12 -0.36
N ASP A 149 27.95 -1.98 -0.57
CA ASP A 149 29.25 -1.82 0.10
C ASP A 149 28.99 -2.24 1.53
N GLY A 150 29.44 -3.45 1.87
CA GLY A 150 29.28 -4.05 3.16
C GLY A 150 30.05 -3.20 4.16
N VAL A 151 29.46 -2.09 4.60
CA VAL A 151 29.54 -1.69 5.99
C VAL A 151 28.79 -2.78 6.74
N GLY A 152 29.41 -3.97 6.82
CA GLY A 152 29.11 -4.93 7.84
C GLY A 152 29.53 -4.23 9.11
N ILE A 153 28.60 -3.50 9.71
CA ILE A 153 28.79 -3.00 11.07
C ILE A 153 28.86 -4.30 11.88
N PRO A 154 30.02 -4.69 12.43
CA PRO A 154 30.06 -5.85 13.31
C PRO A 154 28.98 -5.60 14.37
N LEU A 155 28.03 -6.51 14.59
CA LEU A 155 27.04 -6.30 15.66
C LEU A 155 27.73 -6.10 17.01
N GLU A 156 28.93 -6.65 17.15
CA GLU A 156 29.86 -6.45 18.26
C GLU A 156 30.49 -5.05 18.36
N SER A 157 30.46 -4.25 17.28
CA SER A 157 30.80 -2.82 17.27
C SER A 157 29.59 -1.91 17.53
N VAL A 158 28.37 -2.41 17.32
CA VAL A 158 27.14 -1.76 17.77
C VAL A 158 27.08 -1.96 19.28
N GLY A 159 27.83 -1.15 20.02
CA GLY A 159 27.81 -1.20 21.48
C GLY A 159 26.37 -1.16 22.01
N ALA A 160 26.12 -1.74 23.19
CA ALA A 160 24.77 -1.85 23.76
C ALA A 160 23.99 -0.52 23.73
N ALA A 161 24.68 0.62 23.85
CA ALA A 161 24.12 1.95 23.69
C ALA A 161 23.55 2.21 22.27
N ALA A 162 24.29 1.89 21.21
CA ALA A 162 23.83 2.05 19.83
C ALA A 162 22.63 1.13 19.54
N GLY A 163 22.67 -0.12 20.04
CA GLY A 163 21.54 -1.04 19.94
C GLY A 163 20.27 -0.49 20.63
N ALA A 164 20.42 0.11 21.80
CA ALA A 164 19.32 0.77 22.51
C ALA A 164 18.74 1.96 21.72
N TRP A 165 19.60 2.79 21.11
CA TRP A 165 19.16 3.90 20.26
C TRP A 165 18.44 3.42 18.99
N ILE A 166 18.92 2.35 18.35
CA ILE A 166 18.27 1.76 17.18
C ILE A 166 16.89 1.22 17.56
N LEU A 167 16.80 0.47 18.67
CA LEU A 167 15.52 -0.03 19.17
C LEU A 167 14.55 1.12 19.48
N LEU A 168 15.03 2.18 20.15
CA LEU A 168 14.23 3.36 20.44
C LEU A 168 13.75 4.05 19.16
N ALA A 169 14.60 4.17 18.14
CA ALA A 169 14.24 4.75 16.85
C ALA A 169 13.19 3.90 16.12
N ILE A 170 13.32 2.56 16.15
CA ILE A 170 12.32 1.64 15.60
C ILE A 170 10.98 1.80 16.32
N LEU A 171 10.99 1.82 17.66
CA LEU A 171 9.76 2.00 18.44
C LEU A 171 9.10 3.35 18.19
N ALA A 172 9.90 4.43 18.09
CA ALA A 172 9.40 5.75 17.74
C ALA A 172 8.80 5.78 16.33
N TYR A 173 9.47 5.17 15.36
CA TYR A 173 8.97 5.03 13.99
C TYR A 173 7.64 4.26 13.96
N VAL A 174 7.56 3.12 14.63
CA VAL A 174 6.33 2.31 14.73
C VAL A 174 5.19 3.13 15.34
N ALA A 175 5.44 3.87 16.42
CA ALA A 175 4.42 4.70 17.04
C ALA A 175 3.92 5.79 16.08
N ILE A 176 4.83 6.52 15.43
CA ILE A 176 4.50 7.59 14.48
C ILE A 176 3.73 7.03 13.27
N ALA A 177 4.25 5.96 12.64
CA ALA A 177 3.63 5.34 11.48
C ALA A 177 2.23 4.79 11.82
N SER A 178 2.05 4.23 13.02
CA SER A 178 0.76 3.70 13.46
C SER A 178 -0.28 4.79 13.71
N VAL A 179 0.12 5.90 14.35
CA VAL A 179 -0.76 7.07 14.52
C VAL A 179 -1.12 7.66 13.17
N LEU A 180 -0.14 7.78 12.26
CA LEU A 180 -0.37 8.35 10.94
C LEU A 180 -1.32 7.49 10.11
N ALA A 181 -1.10 6.16 10.07
CA ALA A 181 -1.99 5.22 9.39
C ALA A 181 -3.41 5.24 9.97
N ALA A 182 -3.54 5.26 11.31
CA ALA A 182 -4.83 5.34 12.00
C ALA A 182 -5.61 6.61 11.64
N VAL A 183 -4.94 7.78 11.67
CA VAL A 183 -5.56 9.07 11.32
C VAL A 183 -5.90 9.13 9.84
N TYR A 184 -5.01 8.64 8.97
CA TYR A 184 -5.19 8.70 7.54
C TYR A 184 -6.31 7.79 7.06
N VAL A 185 -6.28 6.51 7.42
CA VAL A 185 -7.33 5.54 7.04
C VAL A 185 -8.65 5.88 7.75
N GLY A 186 -8.63 6.23 9.04
CA GLY A 186 -9.82 6.70 9.78
C GLY A 186 -10.42 7.98 9.21
N GLY A 187 -9.57 8.92 8.79
CA GLY A 187 -10.00 10.15 8.12
C GLY A 187 -10.64 9.87 6.75
N LEU A 188 -10.06 8.97 5.95
CA LEU A 188 -10.62 8.54 4.67
C LEU A 188 -11.99 7.88 4.86
N ASP A 189 -12.08 6.95 5.82
CA ASP A 189 -13.32 6.28 6.19
C ASP A 189 -14.41 7.32 6.51
N ARG A 190 -14.19 8.19 7.49
CA ARG A 190 -15.17 9.21 7.90
C ARG A 190 -15.56 10.17 6.77
N ARG A 191 -14.59 10.67 6.01
CA ARG A 191 -14.87 11.59 4.88
C ARG A 191 -15.69 10.94 3.78
N LEU A 192 -15.45 9.66 3.49
CA LEU A 192 -16.26 8.90 2.55
C LEU A 192 -17.70 8.66 3.08
N ARG A 193 -17.92 8.63 4.40
CA ARG A 193 -19.26 8.62 5.04
C ARG A 193 -19.93 10.00 5.10
N ARG A 194 -19.20 11.08 4.75
CA ARG A 194 -19.57 12.49 4.93
C ARG A 194 -19.53 12.97 6.40
N ASP A 195 -18.80 12.26 7.24
CA ASP A 195 -18.55 12.66 8.62
C ASP A 195 -17.30 13.56 8.72
N PRO A 196 -17.23 14.46 9.71
CA PRO A 196 -16.04 15.26 9.96
C PRO A 196 -14.86 14.37 10.40
N ALA A 197 -13.66 14.69 9.91
CA ALA A 197 -12.44 14.01 10.31
C ALA A 197 -12.09 14.38 11.76
N ALA A 198 -12.32 13.47 12.71
CA ALA A 198 -11.90 13.65 14.10
C ALA A 198 -10.54 12.95 14.31
N ILE A 199 -9.47 13.69 14.03
CA ILE A 199 -8.07 13.20 14.04
C ILE A 199 -7.74 12.52 15.38
N VAL A 200 -8.04 13.19 16.49
CA VAL A 200 -7.72 12.69 17.83
C VAL A 200 -8.46 11.40 18.14
N ALA A 201 -9.75 11.33 17.78
CA ALA A 201 -10.56 10.12 17.98
C ALA A 201 -10.01 8.95 17.17
N CYS A 202 -9.71 9.16 15.88
CA CYS A 202 -9.14 8.13 15.01
C CYS A 202 -7.79 7.62 15.54
N ALA A 203 -6.93 8.53 16.01
CA ALA A 203 -5.65 8.19 16.61
C ALA A 203 -5.83 7.33 17.88
N SER A 204 -6.66 7.77 18.83
CA SER A 204 -6.85 7.04 20.10
C SER A 204 -7.52 5.68 19.91
N GLU A 205 -8.42 5.58 18.94
CA GLU A 205 -9.24 4.39 18.69
C GLU A 205 -8.47 3.32 17.90
N TYR A 206 -7.77 3.72 16.84
CA TYR A 206 -7.16 2.76 15.91
C TYR A 206 -5.64 2.61 16.07
N ALA A 207 -4.91 3.62 16.57
CA ALA A 207 -3.44 3.55 16.63
C ALA A 207 -2.90 2.36 17.45
N PRO A 208 -3.49 1.94 18.59
CA PRO A 208 -3.01 0.77 19.32
C PRO A 208 -3.04 -0.52 18.48
N ARG A 209 -4.06 -0.68 17.63
CA ARG A 209 -4.21 -1.83 16.72
C ARG A 209 -3.14 -1.80 15.63
N PHE A 210 -2.87 -0.62 15.07
CA PHE A 210 -1.78 -0.41 14.11
C PHE A 210 -0.39 -0.63 14.73
N VAL A 211 -0.16 -0.24 15.99
CA VAL A 211 1.10 -0.50 16.70
C VAL A 211 1.31 -2.01 16.81
N LEU A 212 0.30 -2.75 17.28
CA LEU A 212 0.38 -4.20 17.39
C LEU A 212 0.63 -4.85 16.03
N TYR A 213 -0.06 -4.40 14.98
CA TYR A 213 0.14 -4.88 13.62
C TYR A 213 1.57 -4.65 13.12
N ASN A 214 2.10 -3.44 13.28
CA ASN A 214 3.47 -3.10 12.87
C ASN A 214 4.52 -3.89 13.67
N LEU A 215 4.31 -4.10 14.97
CA LEU A 215 5.19 -4.94 15.79
C LEU A 215 5.18 -6.41 15.32
N VAL A 216 4.02 -6.95 14.96
CA VAL A 216 3.92 -8.30 14.40
C VAL A 216 4.60 -8.39 13.04
N ALA A 217 4.40 -7.39 12.16
CA ALA A 217 5.04 -7.34 10.86
C ALA A 217 6.57 -7.27 10.97
N ILE A 218 7.09 -6.38 11.83
CA ILE A 218 8.53 -6.28 12.11
C ILE A 218 9.05 -7.57 12.73
N GLY A 219 8.33 -8.16 13.69
CA GLY A 219 8.68 -9.44 14.30
C GLY A 219 8.78 -10.57 13.28
N ALA A 220 7.85 -10.62 12.32
CA ALA A 220 7.87 -11.59 11.23
C ALA A 220 9.08 -11.39 10.29
N ILE A 221 9.42 -10.15 9.95
CA ILE A 221 10.62 -9.82 9.15
C ILE A 221 11.90 -10.20 9.91
N LEU A 222 11.99 -9.86 11.20
CA LEU A 222 13.13 -10.21 12.04
C LEU A 222 13.27 -11.73 12.19
N LEU A 223 12.16 -12.46 12.22
CA LEU A 223 12.18 -13.92 12.20
C LEU A 223 12.80 -14.48 10.92
N LEU A 224 12.70 -13.76 9.79
CA LEU A 224 13.25 -14.17 8.51
C LEU A 224 14.78 -14.01 8.42
N VAL A 225 15.35 -13.08 9.18
CA VAL A 225 16.80 -12.79 9.21
C VAL A 225 17.67 -14.02 9.50
N PRO A 226 17.44 -14.83 10.55
CA PRO A 226 18.25 -16.02 10.79
C PRO A 226 18.17 -17.04 9.64
N PHE A 227 17.02 -17.19 8.99
CA PHE A 227 16.90 -18.09 7.83
C PHE A 227 17.72 -17.59 6.64
N ALA A 228 17.71 -16.28 6.39
CA ALA A 228 18.53 -15.64 5.37
C ALA A 228 20.04 -15.84 5.61
N LEU A 229 20.47 -15.78 6.88
CA LEU A 229 21.88 -15.99 7.26
C LEU A 229 22.32 -17.45 7.14
N VAL A 230 21.43 -18.41 7.41
CA VAL A 230 21.73 -19.84 7.31
C VAL A 230 21.81 -20.30 5.85
N SER A 231 20.88 -19.83 5.00
CA SER A 231 20.86 -20.18 3.58
C SER A 231 20.17 -19.09 2.76
N PRO A 232 20.92 -18.36 1.91
CA PRO A 232 20.34 -17.38 1.00
C PRO A 232 19.28 -17.97 0.05
N ALA A 233 19.36 -19.27 -0.26
CA ALA A 233 18.36 -19.95 -1.07
C ALA A 233 16.97 -20.02 -0.39
N LEU A 234 16.92 -19.99 0.95
CA LEU A 234 15.64 -19.91 1.68
C LEU A 234 14.93 -18.58 1.43
N ILE A 235 15.64 -17.51 1.09
CA ILE A 235 15.03 -16.21 0.73
C ILE A 235 14.20 -16.34 -0.55
N ILE A 236 14.73 -17.07 -1.54
CA ILE A 236 14.00 -17.34 -2.80
C ILE A 236 12.70 -18.10 -2.52
N LEU A 237 12.71 -19.03 -1.56
CA LEU A 237 11.52 -19.77 -1.15
C LEU A 237 10.59 -18.93 -0.24
N ALA A 238 11.13 -18.01 0.55
CA ALA A 238 10.37 -17.10 1.38
C ALA A 238 9.58 -16.08 0.56
N LEU A 239 10.12 -15.64 -0.59
CA LEU A 239 9.49 -14.65 -1.45
C LEU A 239 8.04 -15.00 -1.87
N PRO A 240 7.75 -16.19 -2.45
CA PRO A 240 6.38 -16.57 -2.75
C PRO A 240 5.52 -16.71 -1.49
N ALA A 241 6.08 -17.15 -0.37
CA ALA A 241 5.35 -17.22 0.91
C ALA A 241 4.95 -15.81 1.39
N VAL A 242 5.84 -14.83 1.29
CA VAL A 242 5.56 -13.43 1.62
C VAL A 242 4.48 -12.85 0.71
N VAL A 243 4.51 -13.16 -0.60
CA VAL A 243 3.46 -12.74 -1.55
C VAL A 243 2.10 -13.33 -1.17
N VAL A 244 2.05 -14.62 -0.82
CA VAL A 244 0.80 -15.27 -0.38
C VAL A 244 0.29 -14.68 0.93
N VAL A 245 1.17 -14.50 1.92
CA VAL A 245 0.81 -13.88 3.22
C VAL A 245 0.35 -12.44 3.03
N GLY A 246 1.04 -11.66 2.18
CA GLY A 246 0.65 -10.30 1.83
C GLY A 246 -0.73 -10.26 1.18
N TYR A 247 -1.01 -11.15 0.23
CA TYR A 247 -2.33 -11.29 -0.35
C TYR A 247 -3.40 -11.65 0.68
N LEU A 248 -3.15 -12.62 1.57
CA LEU A 248 -4.13 -13.05 2.58
C LEU A 248 -4.46 -11.95 3.60
N PHE A 249 -3.52 -11.06 3.90
CA PHE A 249 -3.63 -10.13 5.02
C PHE A 249 -3.51 -8.64 4.66
N TYR A 250 -3.50 -8.26 3.37
CA TYR A 250 -3.42 -6.84 3.00
C TYR A 250 -4.60 -6.01 3.55
N ALA A 251 -5.77 -6.63 3.73
CA ALA A 251 -6.97 -5.93 4.20
C ALA A 251 -6.97 -5.66 5.71
N VAL A 252 -6.19 -6.40 6.50
CA VAL A 252 -6.15 -6.31 7.97
C VAL A 252 -6.06 -4.88 8.50
N PRO A 253 -5.08 -4.04 8.09
CA PRO A 253 -4.96 -2.70 8.64
C PRO A 253 -6.16 -1.79 8.31
N PHE A 254 -6.84 -2.03 7.19
CA PHE A 254 -8.04 -1.29 6.81
C PHE A 254 -9.27 -1.77 7.60
N LEU A 255 -9.36 -3.07 7.90
CA LEU A 255 -10.47 -3.66 8.66
C LEU A 255 -10.52 -3.19 10.12
N PHE A 256 -9.38 -2.77 10.70
CA PHE A 256 -9.37 -2.10 12.00
C PHE A 256 -10.24 -0.84 12.03
N VAL A 257 -10.40 -0.18 10.88
CA VAL A 257 -11.13 1.08 10.74
C VAL A 257 -12.51 0.82 10.15
N VAL A 258 -12.55 0.15 8.99
CA VAL A 258 -13.78 -0.04 8.20
C VAL A 258 -14.84 -0.83 8.96
N ALA A 259 -14.42 -1.91 9.62
CA ALA A 259 -15.30 -2.82 10.35
C ALA A 259 -15.20 -2.65 11.87
N ASP A 260 -14.40 -1.68 12.34
CA ASP A 260 -14.00 -1.54 13.75
C ASP A 260 -13.54 -2.88 14.37
N ALA A 261 -12.89 -3.73 13.56
CA ALA A 261 -12.60 -5.10 13.97
C ALA A 261 -11.47 -5.13 15.03
N PRO A 262 -11.60 -5.96 16.08
CA PRO A 262 -10.49 -6.22 16.98
C PRO A 262 -9.38 -6.98 16.25
N PHE A 263 -8.18 -6.96 16.82
CA PHE A 263 -6.97 -7.44 16.14
C PHE A 263 -7.13 -8.82 15.49
N VAL A 264 -7.49 -9.84 16.27
CA VAL A 264 -7.62 -11.22 15.76
C VAL A 264 -8.74 -11.37 14.75
N GLU A 265 -9.85 -10.65 14.95
CA GLU A 265 -11.01 -10.74 14.06
C GLU A 265 -10.71 -10.13 12.69
N ALA A 266 -9.93 -9.04 12.64
CA ALA A 266 -9.49 -8.46 11.36
C ALA A 266 -8.69 -9.46 10.50
N PHE A 267 -7.84 -10.29 11.13
CA PHE A 267 -7.12 -11.37 10.41
C PHE A 267 -8.06 -12.46 9.91
N ARG A 268 -9.06 -12.85 10.72
CA ARG A 268 -10.06 -13.84 10.32
C ARG A 268 -10.90 -13.36 9.15
N LEU A 269 -11.39 -12.12 9.22
CA LEU A 269 -12.15 -11.48 8.15
C LEU A 269 -11.31 -11.38 6.87
N SER A 270 -10.06 -10.89 6.96
CA SER A 270 -9.16 -10.79 5.80
C SER A 270 -8.93 -12.16 5.14
N TYR A 271 -8.67 -13.20 5.94
CA TYR A 271 -8.53 -14.57 5.43
C TYR A 271 -9.82 -15.10 4.80
N GLY A 272 -10.97 -14.83 5.44
CA GLY A 272 -12.30 -15.18 4.93
C GLY A 272 -12.57 -14.59 3.56
N PHE A 273 -12.29 -13.29 3.37
CA PHE A 273 -12.41 -12.63 2.07
C PHE A 273 -11.43 -13.21 1.04
N ALA A 274 -10.17 -13.44 1.43
CA ALA A 274 -9.15 -13.94 0.50
C ALA A 274 -9.43 -15.34 -0.04
N VAL A 275 -10.06 -16.22 0.75
CA VAL A 275 -10.39 -17.59 0.32
C VAL A 275 -11.80 -17.70 -0.25
N GLY A 276 -12.75 -16.89 0.25
CA GLY A 276 -14.16 -16.97 -0.11
C GLY A 276 -14.57 -16.12 -1.31
N GLU A 277 -13.88 -15.00 -1.56
CA GLU A 277 -14.38 -13.98 -2.48
C GLU A 277 -13.48 -13.71 -3.69
N ARG A 278 -14.04 -13.95 -4.88
CA ARG A 278 -13.36 -13.63 -6.16
C ARG A 278 -13.16 -12.13 -6.35
N ALA A 279 -14.06 -11.30 -5.80
CA ALA A 279 -13.95 -9.85 -5.86
C ALA A 279 -12.69 -9.35 -5.15
N TYR A 280 -12.31 -9.98 -4.03
CA TYR A 280 -11.08 -9.67 -3.28
C TYR A 280 -9.82 -9.88 -4.14
N LEU A 281 -9.72 -11.03 -4.81
CA LEU A 281 -8.62 -11.30 -5.74
C LEU A 281 -8.62 -10.31 -6.92
N ALA A 282 -9.77 -10.10 -7.55
CA ALA A 282 -9.88 -9.22 -8.70
C ALA A 282 -9.49 -7.77 -8.35
N PHE A 283 -9.94 -7.27 -7.20
CA PHE A 283 -9.57 -5.95 -6.70
C PHE A 283 -8.06 -5.86 -6.45
N GLY A 284 -7.48 -6.83 -5.76
CA GLY A 284 -6.04 -6.89 -5.51
C GLY A 284 -5.21 -6.89 -6.79
N LEU A 285 -5.60 -7.68 -7.80
CA LEU A 285 -4.93 -7.73 -9.10
C LEU A 285 -5.02 -6.40 -9.86
N TRP A 286 -6.18 -5.74 -9.86
CA TRP A 286 -6.33 -4.41 -10.46
C TRP A 286 -5.47 -3.37 -9.74
N HIS A 287 -5.45 -3.40 -8.41
CA HIS A 287 -4.64 -2.49 -7.61
C HIS A 287 -3.15 -2.66 -7.93
N VAL A 288 -2.64 -3.90 -7.93
CA VAL A 288 -1.25 -4.22 -8.30
C VAL A 288 -0.97 -3.81 -9.74
N GLY A 289 -1.90 -4.04 -10.67
CA GLY A 289 -1.75 -3.63 -12.06
C GLY A 289 -1.60 -2.12 -12.22
N VAL A 290 -2.42 -1.33 -11.50
CA VAL A 290 -2.28 0.14 -11.48
C VAL A 290 -0.95 0.54 -10.86
N ALA A 291 -0.57 -0.06 -9.73
CA ALA A 291 0.70 0.22 -9.07
C ALA A 291 1.90 -0.04 -10.00
N VAL A 292 1.92 -1.16 -10.72
CA VAL A 292 2.97 -1.52 -11.69
C VAL A 292 3.05 -0.50 -12.83
N VAL A 293 1.91 -0.11 -13.43
CA VAL A 293 1.88 0.88 -14.51
C VAL A 293 2.36 2.25 -14.02
N SER A 294 1.88 2.68 -12.86
CA SER A 294 2.31 3.94 -12.24
C SER A 294 3.78 3.91 -11.82
N SER A 295 4.28 2.77 -11.35
CA SER A 295 5.68 2.57 -10.95
C SER A 295 6.65 2.87 -12.09
N ILE A 296 6.35 2.37 -13.29
CA ILE A 296 7.17 2.64 -14.48
C ILE A 296 7.21 4.15 -14.79
N VAL A 297 6.04 4.80 -14.80
CA VAL A 297 5.93 6.24 -15.12
C VAL A 297 6.64 7.09 -14.07
N LEU A 298 6.40 6.81 -12.78
CA LEU A 298 6.97 7.55 -11.67
C LEU A 298 8.49 7.34 -11.58
N SER A 299 8.99 6.12 -11.82
CA SER A 299 10.44 5.84 -11.87
C SER A 299 11.15 6.64 -12.96
N LEU A 300 10.56 6.73 -14.15
CA LEU A 300 11.09 7.54 -15.24
C LEU A 300 11.09 9.04 -14.89
N LEU A 301 10.04 9.53 -14.24
CA LEU A 301 9.94 10.92 -13.80
C LEU A 301 10.98 11.23 -12.73
N VAL A 302 11.11 10.41 -11.69
CA VAL A 302 12.11 10.59 -10.64
C VAL A 302 13.53 10.57 -11.22
N SER A 303 13.79 9.72 -12.20
CA SER A 303 15.09 9.65 -12.90
C SER A 303 15.40 10.85 -13.79
N ALA A 304 14.43 11.73 -14.08
CA ALA A 304 14.64 12.92 -14.92
C ALA A 304 15.22 14.12 -14.14
N GLY A 305 15.66 13.91 -12.89
CA GLY A 305 16.25 14.92 -12.03
C GLY A 305 15.22 15.75 -11.25
N PRO A 306 15.61 16.90 -10.67
CA PRO A 306 14.77 17.64 -9.73
C PRO A 306 13.37 18.03 -10.24
N GLY A 307 13.27 18.46 -11.51
CA GLY A 307 11.98 18.81 -12.12
C GLY A 307 11.07 17.59 -12.31
N GLY A 308 11.68 16.46 -12.70
CA GLY A 308 10.98 15.19 -12.82
C GLY A 308 10.51 14.64 -11.48
N PHE A 309 11.32 14.75 -10.42
CA PHE A 309 10.92 14.43 -9.05
C PHE A 309 9.70 15.24 -8.59
N LEU A 310 9.67 16.56 -8.83
CA LEU A 310 8.51 17.38 -8.46
C LEU A 310 7.24 16.96 -9.22
N LEU A 311 7.37 16.61 -10.50
CA LEU A 311 6.25 16.11 -11.30
C LEU A 311 5.80 14.71 -10.82
N ALA A 312 6.74 13.83 -10.48
CA ALA A 312 6.46 12.52 -9.91
C ALA A 312 5.70 12.67 -8.59
N LEU A 313 6.14 13.56 -7.70
CA LEU A 313 5.49 13.85 -6.43
C LEU A 313 4.06 14.40 -6.63
N ALA A 314 3.89 15.32 -7.58
CA ALA A 314 2.57 15.89 -7.91
C ALA A 314 1.58 14.85 -8.43
N LEU A 315 2.05 13.80 -9.10
CA LEU A 315 1.22 12.69 -9.60
C LEU A 315 1.01 11.59 -8.55
N ALA A 316 2.05 11.24 -7.79
CA ALA A 316 2.02 10.16 -6.81
C ALA A 316 1.10 10.47 -5.63
N VAL A 317 1.02 11.73 -5.20
CA VAL A 317 0.16 12.16 -4.08
C VAL A 317 -1.33 11.89 -4.32
N PRO A 318 -1.96 12.41 -5.40
CA PRO A 318 -3.37 12.11 -5.69
C PRO A 318 -3.58 10.64 -6.04
N LEU A 319 -2.64 9.99 -6.72
CA LEU A 319 -2.72 8.56 -7.02
C LEU A 319 -2.78 7.72 -5.74
N SER A 320 -1.88 7.97 -4.80
CA SER A 320 -1.82 7.28 -3.50
C SER A 320 -3.11 7.48 -2.71
N LEU A 321 -3.62 8.72 -2.71
CA LEU A 321 -4.88 9.05 -2.06
C LEU A 321 -6.06 8.29 -2.66
N VAL A 322 -6.20 8.28 -3.98
CA VAL A 322 -7.29 7.59 -4.68
C VAL A 322 -7.21 6.09 -4.49
N LEU A 323 -6.03 5.49 -4.60
CA LEU A 323 -5.83 4.04 -4.41
C LEU A 323 -6.15 3.60 -2.98
N THR A 324 -5.71 4.36 -1.97
CA THR A 324 -6.02 4.04 -0.56
C THR A 324 -7.51 4.21 -0.29
N ALA A 325 -8.12 5.31 -0.75
CA ALA A 325 -9.54 5.58 -0.57
C ALA A 325 -10.43 4.54 -1.31
N ALA A 326 -10.02 4.10 -2.50
CA ALA A 326 -10.70 3.05 -3.25
C ALA A 326 -10.65 1.72 -2.48
N THR A 327 -9.51 1.40 -1.86
CA THR A 327 -9.35 0.21 -1.00
C THR A 327 -10.27 0.27 0.22
N VAL A 328 -10.34 1.42 0.89
CA VAL A 328 -11.29 1.65 1.99
C VAL A 328 -12.73 1.48 1.51
N SER A 329 -13.09 2.09 0.37
CA SER A 329 -14.44 1.97 -0.19
C SER A 329 -14.79 0.53 -0.56
N PHE A 330 -13.85 -0.24 -1.09
CA PHE A 330 -14.05 -1.64 -1.48
C PHE A 330 -14.23 -2.54 -0.27
N LEU A 331 -13.36 -2.43 0.73
CA LEU A 331 -13.46 -3.28 1.93
C LEU A 331 -14.73 -3.00 2.73
N ARG A 332 -15.27 -1.78 2.66
CA ARG A 332 -16.58 -1.47 3.23
C ARG A 332 -17.69 -2.22 2.51
N ASP A 333 -17.67 -2.17 1.18
CA ASP A 333 -18.64 -2.86 0.34
C ASP A 333 -18.61 -4.37 0.61
N LEU A 334 -17.41 -4.94 0.79
CA LEU A 334 -17.24 -6.32 1.22
C LEU A 334 -17.83 -6.61 2.60
N VAL A 335 -17.54 -5.77 3.60
CA VAL A 335 -18.04 -5.96 4.96
C VAL A 335 -19.57 -5.80 5.03
N ASP A 336 -20.13 -4.86 4.26
CA ASP A 336 -21.57 -4.61 4.19
C ASP A 336 -22.30 -5.72 3.39
N SER A 337 -21.63 -6.31 2.39
CA SER A 337 -22.17 -7.42 1.57
C SER A 337 -21.96 -8.79 2.20
N ALA A 338 -21.02 -8.91 3.14
CA ALA A 338 -20.83 -10.13 3.90
C ALA A 338 -22.16 -10.44 4.62
N PRO A 339 -22.84 -11.55 4.31
CA PRO A 339 -24.04 -11.94 5.03
C PRO A 339 -23.66 -11.97 6.50
N SER A 340 -24.52 -11.44 7.37
CA SER A 340 -24.32 -11.29 8.81
C SER A 340 -24.04 -12.65 9.48
N ALA A 341 -22.88 -13.23 9.21
CA ALA A 341 -22.46 -14.57 9.57
C ALA A 341 -21.70 -14.49 10.88
N ALA A 342 -22.32 -13.86 11.89
CA ALA A 342 -21.99 -13.92 13.30
C ALA A 342 -22.92 -12.98 14.09
N GLN A 343 -24.23 -13.26 14.08
CA GLN A 343 -24.98 -13.16 15.34
C GLN A 343 -25.06 -14.55 15.95
#